data_AF-A0A3M2Y417-F1
#
_entry.id   AF-A0A3M2Y417-F1
#
_cell.length_a   1.000
_cell.length_b   1.000
_cell.length_c   1.000
_cell.angle_alpha   90.00
_cell.angle_beta   90.00
_cell.angle_gamma   90.00
#
_symmetry.space_group_name_H-M   'P 1'
#
loop_
_entity.id
_entity.type
_entity.pdbx_description
1 polymer ?
#
loop_
_entity_poly.entity_id
_entity_poly.type
_entity_poly.pdbx_seq_one_letter_code
_entity_poly.pdbx_strand_id
1 'polypeptide(L)'
;PRSRLCQRLNEGLGGRLLLVCAPAGFGKSSLAVEFCQGLPDQWQNVWLGLSARDSEPGRFLERLLGSLQQFFPQLGAQAMGLLKMRQRHQPFAFEEWLDSLLDELAMHLMLSKPLLLVLDDYHLAQGPVLDRCLQFFLNHLPAGLV
;
A
#
# COMPACT_ATOMS: atom_id res chain seq x y z
N PRO A 1 -25.93 -1.36 0.63
CA PRO A 1 -25.04 -0.35 0.04
C PRO A 1 -24.88 0.90 0.94
N ARG A 2 -23.64 1.25 1.31
CA ARG A 2 -23.27 2.40 2.14
C ARG A 2 -22.91 3.63 1.27
N SER A 3 -23.81 4.01 0.35
CA SER A 3 -23.58 5.04 -0.68
C SER A 3 -22.96 6.34 -0.15
N ARG A 4 -23.45 6.86 0.98
CA ARG A 4 -22.92 8.08 1.61
C ARG A 4 -21.46 7.96 2.04
N LEU A 5 -21.04 6.79 2.53
CA LEU A 5 -19.65 6.57 2.96
C LEU A 5 -18.74 6.36 1.74
N CYS A 6 -19.19 5.62 0.72
CA CYS A 6 -18.44 5.49 -0.53
C CYS A 6 -18.26 6.85 -1.23
N GLN A 7 -19.27 7.73 -1.20
CA GLN A 7 -19.15 9.09 -1.73
C GLN A 7 -18.06 9.90 -1.01
N ARG A 8 -18.00 9.84 0.33
CA ARG A 8 -16.95 10.51 1.11
C ARG A 8 -15.55 9.97 0.80
N LEU A 9 -15.43 8.67 0.54
CA LEU A 9 -14.17 8.07 0.09
C LEU A 9 -13.81 8.56 -1.32
N ASN A 10 -14.78 8.65 -2.24
CA ASN A 10 -14.55 9.18 -3.59
C ASN A 10 -14.05 10.64 -3.55
N GLU A 11 -14.62 11.48 -2.68
CA GLU A 11 -14.16 12.86 -2.47
C GLU A 11 -12.70 12.92 -1.96
N GLY A 12 -12.23 11.88 -1.27
CA GLY A 12 -10.87 11.75 -0.76
C GLY A 12 -9.85 11.20 -1.75
N LEU A 13 -10.26 10.70 -2.93
CA LEU A 13 -9.35 10.11 -3.92
C LEU A 13 -8.34 11.12 -4.51
N GLY A 14 -8.57 12.42 -4.35
CA GLY A 14 -7.61 13.46 -4.71
C GLY A 14 -6.45 13.63 -3.70
N GLY A 15 -6.53 12.97 -2.55
CA GLY A 15 -5.47 12.97 -1.53
C GLY A 15 -4.46 11.84 -1.73
N ARG A 16 -3.40 11.84 -0.91
CA ARG A 16 -2.38 10.77 -0.88
C ARG A 16 -2.72 9.62 0.06
N LEU A 17 -3.76 9.77 0.89
CA LEU A 17 -4.15 8.79 1.89
C LEU A 17 -5.64 8.92 2.22
N LEU A 18 -6.35 7.80 2.19
CA LEU A 18 -7.70 7.66 2.74
C LEU A 18 -7.65 6.79 3.99
N LEU A 19 -8.05 7.35 5.14
CA LEU A 19 -8.03 6.63 6.41
C LEU A 19 -9.45 6.25 6.84
N VAL A 20 -9.71 4.95 6.99
CA VAL A 20 -10.97 4.42 7.51
C VAL A 20 -10.76 3.91 8.93
N CYS A 21 -11.20 4.68 9.93
CA CYS A 21 -11.12 4.31 11.34
C CYS A 21 -12.50 4.00 11.93
N ALA A 22 -12.64 2.83 12.55
CA ALA A 22 -13.80 2.42 13.33
C ALA A 22 -13.43 1.23 14.23
N PRO A 23 -14.16 0.98 15.34
CA PRO A 23 -13.92 -0.21 16.17
C PRO A 23 -14.08 -1.54 15.42
N ALA A 24 -13.64 -2.63 16.03
CA ALA A 24 -13.84 -3.98 15.49
C ALA A 24 -15.34 -4.27 15.27
N GLY A 25 -15.68 -4.94 14.17
CA GLY A 25 -17.07 -5.28 13.83
C GLY A 25 -17.90 -4.18 13.13
N PHE A 26 -17.41 -2.94 13.00
CA PHE A 26 -18.15 -1.84 12.35
C PHE A 26 -18.16 -1.90 10.80
N GLY A 27 -17.55 -2.92 10.20
CA GLY A 27 -17.59 -3.14 8.75
C GLY A 27 -16.61 -2.29 7.94
N LYS A 28 -15.43 -1.95 8.49
CA LYS A 28 -14.36 -1.21 7.78
C LYS A 28 -13.97 -1.90 6.47
N SER A 29 -13.58 -3.17 6.53
CA SER A 29 -13.19 -3.95 5.36
C SER A 29 -14.37 -4.11 4.40
N SER A 30 -15.60 -4.29 4.90
CA SER A 30 -16.79 -4.34 4.04
C SER A 30 -17.03 -3.03 3.29
N LEU A 31 -16.82 -1.88 3.94
CA LEU A 31 -16.90 -0.56 3.29
C LEU A 31 -15.79 -0.40 2.24
N ALA A 32 -14.56 -0.79 2.56
CA ALA A 32 -13.45 -0.68 1.61
C ALA A 32 -13.62 -1.61 0.38
N VAL A 33 -14.16 -2.82 0.57
CA VAL A 33 -14.53 -3.71 -0.55
C VAL A 33 -15.63 -3.09 -1.40
N GLU A 34 -16.71 -2.61 -0.77
CA GLU A 34 -17.82 -1.95 -1.49
C GLU A 34 -17.33 -0.72 -2.26
N PHE A 35 -16.41 0.05 -1.67
CA PHE A 35 -15.78 1.19 -2.31
C PHE A 35 -14.95 0.78 -3.54
N CYS A 36 -14.09 -0.23 -3.42
CA CYS A 36 -13.27 -0.74 -4.53
C CYS A 36 -14.13 -1.28 -5.68
N GLN A 37 -15.26 -1.90 -5.38
CA GLN A 37 -16.23 -2.38 -6.38
C GLN A 37 -16.95 -1.23 -7.11
N GLY A 38 -17.03 -0.06 -6.49
CA GLY A 38 -17.65 1.14 -7.06
C GLY A 38 -16.66 2.09 -7.75
N LEU A 39 -15.37 1.73 -7.84
CA LEU A 39 -14.39 2.52 -8.57
C LEU A 39 -14.66 2.45 -10.08
N PRO A 40 -14.31 3.50 -10.84
CA PRO A 40 -14.38 3.46 -12.31
C PRO A 40 -13.54 2.30 -12.88
N ASP A 41 -13.97 1.72 -14.01
CA ASP A 41 -13.36 0.52 -14.62
C ASP A 41 -11.86 0.65 -14.91
N GLN A 42 -11.34 1.86 -15.11
CA GLN A 42 -9.91 2.08 -15.31
C GLN A 42 -9.07 1.94 -14.03
N TRP A 43 -9.67 2.00 -12.85
CA TRP A 43 -8.94 1.88 -11.59
C TRP A 43 -8.52 0.43 -11.36
N GLN A 44 -7.28 0.27 -10.94
CA GLN A 44 -6.79 -0.97 -10.36
C GLN A 44 -6.81 -0.83 -8.85
N ASN A 45 -6.99 -1.93 -8.13
CA ASN A 45 -6.82 -1.95 -6.69
C ASN A 45 -6.05 -3.19 -6.26
N VAL A 46 -5.18 -3.01 -5.26
CA VAL A 46 -4.40 -4.07 -4.65
C VAL A 46 -4.67 -4.07 -3.16
N TRP A 47 -5.02 -5.24 -2.63
CA TRP A 47 -5.39 -5.39 -1.22
C TRP A 47 -4.30 -6.10 -0.45
N LEU A 48 -3.73 -5.42 0.55
CA LEU A 48 -2.75 -5.97 1.47
C LEU A 48 -3.34 -6.03 2.88
N GLY A 49 -3.85 -7.21 3.24
CA GLY A 49 -4.29 -7.50 4.62
C GLY A 49 -3.10 -7.73 5.54
N LEU A 50 -3.00 -6.91 6.58
CA LEU A 50 -1.91 -6.91 7.55
C LEU A 50 -2.26 -7.71 8.80
N SER A 51 -1.22 -8.29 9.40
CA SER A 51 -1.27 -9.07 10.62
C SER A 51 -0.13 -8.67 11.54
N ALA A 52 -0.15 -9.12 12.79
CA ALA A 52 0.93 -8.88 13.75
C ALA A 52 2.32 -9.31 13.23
N ARG A 53 2.38 -10.28 12.31
CA ARG A 53 3.65 -10.73 11.71
C ARG A 53 4.26 -9.69 10.79
N ASP A 54 3.43 -8.85 10.18
CA ASP A 54 3.84 -7.82 9.23
C ASP A 54 4.37 -6.56 9.95
N SER A 55 4.42 -6.56 11.29
CA SER A 55 5.23 -5.61 12.07
C SER A 55 6.73 -5.78 11.84
N GLU A 56 7.16 -6.94 11.31
CA GLU A 56 8.53 -7.15 10.84
C GLU A 56 8.71 -6.43 9.49
N PRO A 57 9.56 -5.38 9.41
CA PRO A 57 9.59 -4.52 8.23
C PRO A 57 10.00 -5.22 6.94
N GLY A 58 10.92 -6.20 7.01
CA GLY A 58 11.32 -6.98 5.83
C GLY A 58 10.13 -7.72 5.22
N ARG A 59 9.38 -8.43 6.05
CA ARG A 59 8.16 -9.13 5.64
C ARG A 59 7.11 -8.18 5.07
N PHE A 60 6.88 -7.02 5.68
CA PHE A 60 5.95 -6.03 5.13
C PHE A 60 6.35 -5.62 3.71
N LEU A 61 7.61 -5.25 3.50
CA LEU A 61 8.12 -4.81 2.20
C LEU A 61 8.12 -5.91 1.15
N GLU A 62 8.45 -7.15 1.54
CA GLU A 62 8.33 -8.32 0.65
C GLU A 62 6.89 -8.50 0.16
N ARG A 63 5.91 -8.35 1.06
CA ARG A 63 4.49 -8.50 0.72
C ARG A 63 3.96 -7.32 -0.09
N LEU A 64 4.41 -6.10 0.21
CA LEU A 64 4.10 -4.92 -0.57
C LEU A 64 4.62 -5.07 -2.00
N LEU A 65 5.89 -5.42 -2.17
CA LEU A 65 6.46 -5.64 -3.49
C LEU A 65 5.76 -6.77 -4.22
N GLY A 66 5.52 -7.90 -3.55
CA GLY A 66 4.81 -9.04 -4.13
C GLY A 66 3.38 -8.73 -4.56
N SER A 67 2.70 -7.80 -3.89
CA SER A 67 1.35 -7.37 -4.29
C SER A 67 1.38 -6.44 -5.50
N LEU A 68 2.34 -5.51 -5.57
CA LEU A 68 2.55 -4.64 -6.74
C LEU A 68 2.98 -5.43 -7.98
N GLN A 69 3.78 -6.50 -7.80
CA GLN A 69 4.21 -7.39 -8.89
C GLN A 69 3.06 -8.13 -9.59
N GLN A 70 1.87 -8.21 -8.97
CA GLN A 70 0.68 -8.75 -9.65
C GLN A 70 0.24 -7.89 -10.84
N PHE A 71 0.55 -6.60 -10.80
CA PHE A 71 0.24 -5.63 -11.85
C PHE A 71 1.47 -5.31 -12.71
N PHE A 72 2.65 -5.36 -12.09
CA PHE A 72 3.92 -5.02 -12.73
C PHE A 72 4.94 -6.16 -12.52
N PRO A 73 4.88 -7.25 -13.29
CA PRO A 73 5.66 -8.47 -13.01
C PRO A 73 7.18 -8.28 -12.99
N GLN A 74 7.70 -7.24 -13.65
CA GLN A 74 9.14 -6.94 -13.70
C GLN A 74 9.61 -6.02 -12.57
N LEU A 75 8.68 -5.43 -11.81
CA LEU A 75 8.96 -4.44 -10.78
C LEU A 75 9.86 -5.02 -9.67
N GLY A 76 10.91 -4.29 -9.31
CA GLY A 76 11.64 -4.50 -8.07
C GLY A 76 12.40 -5.82 -8.02
N ALA A 77 12.84 -6.37 -9.16
CA ALA A 77 13.62 -7.61 -9.17
C ALA A 77 14.91 -7.48 -8.32
N GLN A 78 15.59 -6.34 -8.42
CA GLN A 78 16.76 -6.03 -7.58
C GLN A 78 16.36 -5.77 -6.12
N ALA A 79 15.29 -5.01 -5.91
CA ALA A 79 14.75 -4.69 -4.60
C ALA A 79 14.40 -5.96 -3.79
N MET A 80 13.77 -6.96 -4.44
CA MET A 80 13.47 -8.26 -3.84
C MET A 80 14.75 -9.03 -3.47
N GLY A 81 15.80 -8.95 -4.29
CA GLY A 81 17.10 -9.54 -3.97
C GLY A 81 17.71 -8.96 -2.69
N LEU A 82 17.68 -7.63 -2.54
CA LEU A 82 18.17 -6.94 -1.35
C LEU A 82 17.40 -7.34 -0.08
N LEU A 83 16.07 -7.48 -0.17
CA LEU A 83 15.25 -7.95 0.95
C LEU A 83 15.62 -9.38 1.37
N LYS A 84 15.80 -10.28 0.40
CA LYS A 84 16.15 -11.69 0.67
C LYS A 84 17.55 -11.86 1.28
N MET A 85 18.48 -10.97 0.97
CA MET A 85 19.83 -10.98 1.54
C MET A 85 19.92 -10.30 2.90
N ARG A 86 18.86 -9.59 3.33
CA ARG A 86 18.82 -8.92 4.62
C ARG A 86 18.95 -9.92 5.77
N GLN A 87 19.79 -9.57 6.74
CA GLN A 87 19.81 -10.22 8.04
C GLN A 87 18.94 -9.44 9.02
N ARG A 88 18.00 -10.12 9.70
CA ARG A 88 17.05 -9.46 10.63
C ARG A 88 17.71 -8.61 11.72
N HIS A 89 18.93 -8.95 12.11
CA HIS A 89 19.67 -8.28 13.18
C HIS A 89 20.54 -7.12 12.68
N GLN A 90 20.62 -6.90 11.37
CA GLN A 90 21.41 -5.81 10.80
C GLN A 90 20.52 -4.63 10.42
N PRO A 91 21.00 -3.38 10.56
CA PRO A 91 20.35 -2.21 10.00
C PRO A 91 20.11 -2.41 8.51
N PHE A 92 18.93 -1.99 8.05
CA PHE A 92 18.58 -1.99 6.64
C PHE A 92 18.02 -0.62 6.29
N ALA A 93 18.51 -0.03 5.20
CA ALA A 93 18.09 1.29 4.74
C ALA A 93 16.74 1.19 4.02
N PHE A 94 15.66 1.04 4.80
CA PHE A 94 14.30 0.88 4.28
C PHE A 94 13.85 2.06 3.42
N GLU A 95 14.30 3.27 3.73
CA GLU A 95 13.98 4.48 2.97
C GLU A 95 14.62 4.46 1.58
N GLU A 96 15.93 4.21 1.47
CA GLU A 96 16.62 4.08 0.17
C GLU A 96 16.05 2.95 -0.68
N TRP A 97 15.69 1.84 -0.03
CA TRP A 97 15.04 0.71 -0.69
C TRP A 97 13.66 1.09 -1.24
N LEU A 98 12.86 1.80 -0.44
CA LEU A 98 11.54 2.29 -0.85
C LEU A 98 11.64 3.32 -1.96
N ASP A 99 12.60 4.24 -1.87
CA ASP A 99 12.84 5.28 -2.87
C ASP A 99 13.11 4.67 -4.25
N SER A 100 14.06 3.75 -4.31
CA SER A 100 14.38 3.02 -5.54
C SER A 100 13.19 2.24 -6.10
N LEU A 101 12.36 1.64 -5.24
CA LEU A 101 11.17 0.92 -5.68
C LEU A 101 10.10 1.88 -6.21
N LEU A 102 9.89 3.03 -5.55
CA LEU A 102 8.89 4.01 -5.94
C LEU A 102 9.26 4.71 -7.25
N ASP A 103 10.55 4.99 -7.47
CA ASP A 103 11.08 5.48 -8.75
C ASP A 103 10.82 4.47 -9.88
N GLU A 104 11.08 3.18 -9.63
CA GLU A 104 10.78 2.13 -10.60
C GLU A 104 9.28 2.03 -10.88
N LEU A 105 8.46 2.03 -9.84
CA LEU A 105 7.01 1.98 -9.93
C LEU A 105 6.45 3.17 -10.73
N ALA A 106 7.00 4.36 -10.55
CA ALA A 106 6.59 5.57 -11.27
C ALA A 106 6.71 5.43 -12.79
N MET A 107 7.68 4.65 -13.29
CA MET A 107 7.84 4.37 -14.72
C MET A 107 6.76 3.45 -15.29
N HIS A 108 6.07 2.69 -14.44
CA HIS A 108 5.05 1.72 -14.84
C HIS A 108 3.62 2.24 -14.66
N LEU A 109 3.41 3.23 -13.80
CA LEU A 109 2.10 3.80 -13.52
C LEU A 109 1.59 4.67 -14.68
N MET A 110 0.27 4.68 -14.86
CA MET A 110 -0.41 5.52 -15.83
C MET A 110 -1.53 6.31 -15.16
N LEU A 111 -1.58 7.63 -15.39
CA LEU A 111 -2.65 8.48 -14.82
C LEU A 111 -4.05 8.10 -15.34
N SER A 112 -4.13 7.52 -16.53
CA SER A 112 -5.37 6.98 -17.10
C SER A 112 -5.81 5.66 -16.47
N LYS A 113 -4.94 5.00 -15.68
CA LYS A 113 -5.18 3.70 -15.06
C LYS A 113 -4.59 3.68 -13.62
N PRO A 114 -5.10 4.51 -12.71
CA PRO A 114 -4.55 4.65 -11.36
C PRO A 114 -4.68 3.35 -10.57
N LEU A 115 -3.74 3.13 -9.65
CA LEU A 115 -3.72 2.00 -8.73
C LEU A 115 -4.05 2.48 -7.31
N LEU A 116 -5.05 1.87 -6.68
CA LEU A 116 -5.37 2.04 -5.26
C LEU A 116 -4.71 0.94 -4.42
N LEU A 117 -3.82 1.29 -3.50
CA LEU A 117 -3.22 0.37 -2.54
C LEU A 117 -4.01 0.39 -1.21
N VAL A 118 -4.72 -0.70 -0.94
CA VAL A 118 -5.47 -0.86 0.31
C VAL A 118 -4.63 -1.58 1.34
N LEU A 119 -4.28 -0.90 2.45
CA LEU A 119 -3.67 -1.50 3.63
C LEU A 119 -4.76 -1.80 4.67
N ASP A 120 -5.22 -3.05 4.74
CA ASP A 120 -6.25 -3.45 5.71
C ASP A 120 -5.62 -3.93 7.02
N ASP A 121 -6.30 -3.66 8.13
CA ASP A 121 -5.86 -4.00 9.49
C ASP A 121 -4.46 -3.45 9.88
N TYR A 122 -4.11 -2.24 9.40
CA TYR A 122 -2.83 -1.58 9.70
C TYR A 122 -2.47 -1.54 11.20
N HIS A 123 -3.46 -1.31 12.07
CA HIS A 123 -3.29 -1.30 13.52
C HIS A 123 -2.72 -2.60 14.12
N LEU A 124 -2.79 -3.74 13.41
CA LEU A 124 -2.17 -5.00 13.84
C LEU A 124 -0.66 -5.04 13.59
N ALA A 125 -0.17 -4.31 12.59
CA ALA A 125 1.24 -4.29 12.19
C ALA A 125 1.96 -2.98 12.57
N GLN A 126 1.21 -1.96 13.02
CA GLN A 126 1.72 -0.62 13.35
C GLN A 126 2.90 -0.66 14.34
N GLY A 127 3.82 0.27 14.17
CA GLY A 127 5.00 0.38 15.02
C GLY A 127 6.05 1.32 14.41
N PRO A 128 7.07 1.74 15.18
CA PRO A 128 7.92 2.88 14.81
C PRO A 128 8.67 2.75 13.48
N VAL A 129 8.91 1.52 13.01
CA VAL A 129 9.57 1.28 11.71
C VAL A 129 8.53 1.27 10.58
N LEU A 130 7.41 0.58 10.75
CA LEU A 130 6.36 0.54 9.73
C LEU A 130 5.72 1.92 9.53
N ASP A 131 5.54 2.68 10.61
CA ASP A 131 5.03 4.06 10.56
C ASP A 131 5.98 4.96 9.77
N ARG A 132 7.31 4.80 9.97
CA ARG A 132 8.32 5.52 9.18
C ARG A 132 8.33 5.10 7.72
N CYS A 133 8.24 3.79 7.43
CA CYS A 133 8.12 3.30 6.06
C CYS A 133 6.88 3.88 5.36
N LEU A 134 5.72 3.87 6.03
CA LEU A 134 4.47 4.41 5.48
C LEU A 134 4.58 5.93 5.30
N GLN A 135 5.16 6.65 6.26
CA GLN A 135 5.40 8.08 6.13
C GLN A 135 6.31 8.39 4.93
N PHE A 136 7.41 7.64 4.77
CA PHE A 136 8.31 7.78 3.62
C PHE A 136 7.56 7.52 2.31
N PHE A 137 6.78 6.45 2.25
CA PHE A 137 5.96 6.07 1.10
C PHE A 137 4.97 7.17 0.70
N LEU A 138 4.27 7.78 1.67
CA LEU A 138 3.31 8.87 1.41
C LEU A 138 3.99 10.17 0.97
N ASN A 139 5.20 10.44 1.46
CA ASN A 139 5.96 11.62 1.08
C ASN A 139 6.46 11.55 -0.37
N HIS A 140 6.80 10.35 -0.84
CA HIS A 140 7.36 10.07 -2.17
C HIS A 140 6.38 9.35 -3.11
N LEU A 141 5.08 9.39 -2.79
CA LEU A 141 4.05 8.67 -3.53
C LEU A 141 4.05 9.10 -5.02
N PRO A 142 4.28 8.18 -5.97
CA PRO A 142 4.30 8.51 -7.39
C PRO A 142 2.89 8.84 -7.88
N ALA A 143 2.80 9.68 -8.91
CA ALA A 143 1.53 10.03 -9.51
C ALA A 143 0.87 8.80 -10.15
N GLY A 144 -0.44 8.62 -9.92
CA GLY A 144 -1.18 7.44 -10.36
C GLY A 144 -1.24 6.30 -9.34
N LEU A 145 -0.62 6.46 -8.17
CA LEU A 145 -0.83 5.62 -7.00
C LEU A 145 -1.61 6.39 -5.93
N VAL A 146 -2.59 5.75 -5.31
CA VAL A 146 -3.44 6.28 -4.23
C VAL A 146 -3.49 5.28 -3.08
#